data_AF-A0A151U3E7-F1
#
_entry.id   AF-A0A151U3E7-F1
#
_cell.length_a   1.000
_cell.length_b   1.000
_cell.length_c   1.000
_cell.angle_alpha   90.00
_cell.angle_beta   90.00
_cell.angle_gamma   90.00
#
_symmetry.space_group_name_H-M   'P 1'
#
loop_
_entity.id
_entity.type
_entity.pdbx_description
1 polymer ?
#
loop_
_entity_poly.entity_id
_entity_poly.type
_entity_poly.pdbx_seq_one_letter_code
_entity_poly.pdbx_strand_id
1 'polypeptide(L)' 'MKKYTGSREIVLPSVTRFATQFLQLQEIVQQKQGLRNMFNSKEFRRSKFGRDKNELVFEARQIVIGNDF' A
#
# COMPACT_ATOMS: atom_id res chain seq x y z
N MET A 1 6.09 -5.29 2.50
CA MET A 1 5.87 -3.83 2.61
C MET A 1 7.13 -3.09 3.05
N LYS A 2 7.69 -3.34 4.25
CA LYS A 2 8.91 -2.66 4.77
C LYS A 2 10.09 -2.58 3.77
N LYS A 3 10.33 -3.64 2.99
CA LYS A 3 11.31 -3.67 1.88
C LYS A 3 11.17 -2.52 0.87
N TYR A 4 9.94 -2.07 0.62
CA TYR A 4 9.61 -1.05 -0.38
C TYR A 4 9.39 0.35 0.22
N THR A 5 9.35 0.47 1.55
CA THR A 5 9.11 1.72 2.28
C THR A 5 10.32 2.15 3.12
N GLY A 6 11.51 1.62 2.80
CA GLY A 6 12.74 1.94 3.55
C GLY A 6 12.66 1.55 5.03
N SER A 7 11.98 0.45 5.34
CA SER A 7 11.70 -0.01 6.71
C SER A 7 10.82 0.91 7.56
N ARG A 8 10.24 1.98 6.97
CA ARG A 8 9.26 2.82 7.66
C ARG A 8 7.96 2.06 7.91
N GLU A 9 7.34 2.42 9.03
CA GLU A 9 6.10 1.83 9.49
C GLU A 9 4.93 2.73 9.10
N ILE A 10 4.02 2.19 8.28
CA ILE A 10 2.84 2.93 7.83
C ILE A 10 1.80 3.05 8.96
N VAL A 11 1.70 1.99 9.78
CA VAL A 11 0.76 1.93 10.90
C VAL A 11 1.50 2.41 12.15
N LEU A 12 1.39 3.70 12.46
CA LEU A 12 2.01 4.30 13.65
C LEU A 12 1.04 4.21 14.84
N PRO A 13 1.30 3.37 15.87
CA PRO A 13 0.46 3.33 17.07
C PRO A 13 0.67 4.64 17.85
N SER A 14 -0.28 5.56 17.74
CA SER A 14 -0.27 6.85 18.45
C SER A 14 -1.35 6.83 19.54
N VAL A 15 -1.17 7.60 20.62
CA VAL A 15 -2.05 7.54 21.82
C VAL A 15 -3.52 7.85 21.50
N THR A 16 -3.81 8.63 20.45
CA THR A 16 -5.18 8.92 20.01
C THR A 16 -5.48 8.31 18.64
N ARG A 17 -6.74 7.87 18.47
CA ARG A 17 -7.24 7.31 17.20
C ARG A 17 -7.12 8.31 16.04
N PHE A 18 -7.38 9.59 16.31
CA PHE A 18 -7.30 10.66 15.30
C PHE A 18 -5.86 10.88 14.81
N ALA A 19 -4.89 11.00 15.73
CA ALA A 19 -3.49 11.17 15.34
C ALA A 19 -2.98 9.93 14.57
N THR A 20 -3.39 8.73 15.01
CA THR A 20 -3.06 7.48 14.33
C THR A 20 -3.54 7.48 12.88
N GLN A 21 -4.81 7.83 12.63
CA GLN A 21 -5.37 7.87 11.27
C GLN A 21 -4.68 8.93 10.39
N PHE A 22 -4.43 10.13 10.94
CA PHE A 22 -3.77 11.21 10.20
C PHE A 22 -2.35 10.81 9.78
N LEU A 23 -1.54 10.33 10.73
CA LEU A 23 -0.16 9.94 10.47
C LEU A 23 -0.07 8.72 9.53
N GLN A 24 -1.02 7.79 9.61
CA GLN A 24 -1.14 6.69 8.66
C GLN A 24 -1.36 7.19 7.24
N LEU A 25 -2.33 8.09 7.04
CA LEU A 25 -2.59 8.67 5.72
C LEU A 25 -1.37 9.45 5.20
N GLN A 26 -0.72 10.23 6.07
CA GLN A 26 0.50 10.94 5.74
C GLN A 26 1.61 9.99 5.28
N GLU A 27 1.86 8.89 6.00
CA GLU A 27 2.87 7.89 5.62
C GLU A 27 2.52 7.19 4.30
N ILE A 28 1.25 6.86 4.05
CA ILE A 28 0.80 6.29 2.76
C ILE A 28 1.15 7.24 1.61
N VAL A 29 0.87 8.53 1.76
CA VAL A 29 1.17 9.55 0.74
C VAL A 29 2.68 9.70 0.55
N GLN A 30 3.46 9.76 1.64
CA GLN A 30 4.92 9.86 1.56
C GLN A 30 5.55 8.63 0.89
N GLN A 31 5.02 7.43 1.14
CA GLN A 31 5.53 6.16 0.61
C GLN A 31 4.86 5.74 -0.69
N LYS A 32 4.06 6.61 -1.33
CA LYS A 32 3.26 6.33 -2.52
C LYS A 32 4.03 5.57 -3.61
N GLN A 33 5.21 6.06 -3.99
CA GLN A 33 6.00 5.41 -5.04
C GLN A 33 6.54 4.04 -4.61
N GLY A 34 6.97 3.91 -3.36
CA GLY A 34 7.41 2.63 -2.79
C GLY A 34 6.30 1.59 -2.79
N LEU A 35 5.09 1.98 -2.39
CA LEU A 35 3.91 1.14 -2.44
C LEU A 35 3.55 0.73 -3.87
N ARG A 36 3.56 1.67 -4.84
CA ARG A 36 3.37 1.34 -6.27
C ARG A 36 4.39 0.31 -6.76
N ASN A 37 5.65 0.47 -6.39
CA ASN A 37 6.70 -0.50 -6.74
C ASN A 37 6.46 -1.87 -6.09
N MET A 38 5.96 -1.90 -4.85
CA MET A 38 5.58 -3.14 -4.17
C MET A 38 4.48 -3.88 -4.96
N PHE A 39 3.39 -3.19 -5.32
CA PHE A 39 2.28 -3.79 -6.05
C PHE A 39 2.67 -4.24 -7.46
N ASN A 40 3.61 -3.55 -8.11
CA ASN A 40 4.14 -3.93 -9.42
C ASN A 40 5.22 -5.02 -9.38
N SER A 41 5.72 -5.38 -8.20
CA SER A 41 6.76 -6.38 -8.05
C SER A 41 6.32 -7.79 -8.49
N LYS A 42 7.27 -8.57 -9.01
CA LYS A 42 7.05 -9.99 -9.33
C LYS A 42 6.64 -10.79 -8.08
N GLU A 43 7.18 -10.41 -6.92
CA GLU A 43 6.89 -11.00 -5.62
C GLU A 43 5.41 -10.85 -5.26
N PHE A 44 4.89 -9.62 -5.35
CA PHE A 44 3.48 -9.36 -5.07
C PHE A 44 2.58 -10.09 -6.06
N ARG A 45 2.85 -10.01 -7.37
CA ARG A 45 2.06 -10.69 -8.41
C ARG A 45 1.98 -12.21 -8.25
N ARG A 46 3.01 -12.85 -7.66
CA ARG A 46 3.02 -14.29 -7.38
C ARG A 46 2.37 -14.67 -6.05
N SER A 47 2.16 -13.71 -5.15
CA SER A 47 1.51 -13.94 -3.86
C SER A 47 0.06 -14.41 -4.02
N LYS A 48 -0.54 -14.89 -2.93
CA LYS A 48 -1.98 -15.23 -2.88
C LYS A 48 -2.84 -14.05 -3.32
N PHE A 49 -2.55 -12.86 -2.80
CA PHE A 49 -3.26 -11.61 -3.11
C PHE A 49 -3.03 -11.16 -4.56
N GLY A 50 -1.81 -11.38 -5.06
CA GLY A 50 -1.41 -11.07 -6.44
C GLY A 50 -2.01 -12.00 -7.50
N ARG A 51 -2.56 -13.15 -7.12
CA ARG A 51 -3.24 -14.08 -8.02
C ARG A 51 -4.75 -14.11 -7.82
N ASP A 52 -5.24 -13.41 -6.81
CA ASP A 52 -6.67 -13.32 -6.56
C ASP A 52 -7.36 -12.59 -7.72
N LYS A 53 -8.46 -13.18 -8.18
CA LYS A 53 -9.29 -12.74 -9.30
C LYS A 53 -10.63 -12.14 -8.84
N ASN A 54 -10.80 -11.95 -7.54
CA ASN A 54 -11.93 -11.23 -7.00
C ASN A 54 -12.06 -9.85 -7.67
N GLU A 55 -13.28 -9.44 -7.97
CA GLU A 55 -13.59 -8.17 -8.64
C GLU A 55 -12.98 -6.96 -7.91
N LEU A 56 -13.11 -6.94 -6.58
CA LEU A 56 -12.50 -5.93 -5.71
C LEU A 56 -10.96 -5.87 -5.85
N VAL A 57 -10.30 -7.01 -6.06
CA VAL A 57 -8.84 -7.07 -6.22
C VAL A 57 -8.44 -6.55 -7.60
N PHE A 58 -9.28 -6.77 -8.61
CA PHE A 58 -9.07 -6.21 -9.94
C PHE A 58 -9.20 -4.68 -9.92
N GLU A 59 -10.26 -4.14 -9.31
CA GLU A 59 -10.45 -2.68 -9.14
C GLU A 59 -9.30 -2.03 -8.38
N ALA A 60 -8.92 -2.61 -7.23
CA ALA A 60 -7.80 -2.11 -6.44
C ALA A 60 -6.48 -2.06 -7.24
N ARG A 61 -6.26 -3.04 -8.12
CA ARG A 61 -5.09 -3.00 -9.03
C ARG A 61 -5.20 -1.89 -10.06
N GLN A 62 -6.37 -1.68 -10.65
CA GLN A 62 -6.55 -0.61 -11.61
C GLN A 62 -6.31 0.75 -10.96
N ILE A 63 -6.72 0.95 -9.71
CA ILE A 63 -6.44 2.18 -8.96
C ILE A 63 -4.94 2.36 -8.73
N VAL A 64 -4.23 1.32 -8.27
CA VAL A 64 -2.79 1.42 -7.95
C VAL A 64 -1.91 1.52 -9.20
N ILE A 65 -2.29 0.85 -10.29
CA ILE A 65 -1.58 0.86 -11.57
C ILE A 65 -1.95 2.11 -12.38
N GLY A 66 -3.19 2.55 -12.29
CA GLY A 66 -3.69 3.80 -12.85
C GLY A 66 -3.02 5.01 -12.20
N ASN A 67 -3.12 6.16 -12.87
CA ASN A 67 -2.63 7.42 -12.33
C ASN A 67 -3.59 8.06 -11.32
N ASP A 68 -4.67 7.37 -10.96
CA ASP A 68 -5.75 7.87 -10.08
C ASP A 68 -5.43 7.76 -8.58
N PHE A 69 -4.29 7.18 -8.23
CA PHE A 69 -3.74 7.11 -6.87
C PHE A 69 -2.65 8.15 -6.65
#